data_AF-A0A2K3JZA0-F1
#
_entry.id   AF-A0A2K3JZA0-F1
#
_cell.length_a   1.000
_cell.length_b   1.000
_cell.length_c   1.000
_cell.angle_alpha   90.00
_cell.angle_beta   90.00
_cell.angle_gamma   90.00
#
_symmetry.space_group_name_H-M   'P 1'
#
loop_
_entity.id
_entity.type
_entity.pdbx_description
1 polymer ?
#
loop_
_entity_poly.entity_id
_entity_poly.type
_entity_poly.pdbx_seq_one_letter_code
_entity_poly.pdbx_strand_id
1 'polypeptide(L)'
;SSVLCASVPARTSGGFEFLKVAPSEFVGTVKDVVEILQDVTSILNEFGGSGFGDSRLSNAVSDCIEMLDLSSDALTWSVDATQTPKGTNTVLSLLITTPF
;
A
#
# COMPACT_ATOMS: atom_id res chain seq x y z
N SER A 1 23.02 35.30 5.81
CA SER A 1 22.57 35.64 4.45
C SER A 1 21.10 35.35 4.32
N SER A 2 20.32 36.39 4.07
CA SER A 2 18.91 36.33 3.70
C SER A 2 18.79 35.96 2.22
N VAL A 3 17.84 35.08 1.87
CA VAL A 3 17.33 34.97 0.50
C VAL A 3 15.81 35.05 0.58
N LEU A 4 15.26 36.02 -0.16
CA LEU A 4 13.86 36.43 -0.15
C LEU A 4 12.91 35.37 -0.70
N CYS A 5 11.68 35.40 -0.16
CA CYS A 5 10.45 34.88 -0.75
C CYS A 5 10.31 35.23 -2.24
N ALA A 6 10.00 34.23 -3.06
CA ALA A 6 9.24 34.42 -4.29
C ALA A 6 7.93 33.64 -4.14
N SER A 7 6.86 34.35 -3.78
CA SER A 7 5.49 33.83 -3.80
C SER A 7 5.04 33.73 -5.27
N VAL A 8 5.10 32.53 -5.85
CA VAL A 8 4.50 32.28 -7.16
C VAL A 8 2.97 32.34 -7.01
N PRO A 9 2.25 33.13 -7.82
CA PRO A 9 0.81 33.31 -7.67
C PRO A 9 0.05 32.04 -8.06
N ALA A 10 -1.06 31.83 -7.35
CA ALA A 10 -1.94 30.67 -7.43
C ALA A 10 -2.32 30.30 -8.87
N ARG A 11 -1.99 29.07 -9.26
CA ARG A 11 -2.81 28.31 -10.20
C ARG A 11 -3.60 27.30 -9.39
N THR A 12 -4.86 27.63 -9.16
CA THR A 12 -5.85 26.67 -8.68
C THR A 12 -6.02 25.56 -9.71
N SER A 13 -5.29 24.48 -9.52
CA SER A 13 -5.72 23.14 -9.91
C SER A 13 -5.22 22.17 -8.85
N GLY A 14 -5.50 22.49 -7.59
CA GLY A 14 -5.44 21.51 -6.51
C GLY A 14 -6.60 20.55 -6.70
N GLY A 15 -6.48 19.66 -7.68
CA GLY A 15 -7.29 18.46 -7.71
C GLY A 15 -6.88 17.67 -6.49
N PHE A 16 -7.70 17.70 -5.44
CA PHE A 16 -7.65 16.65 -4.45
C PHE A 16 -7.88 15.36 -5.22
N GLU A 17 -6.86 14.49 -5.29
CA GLU A 17 -7.01 13.15 -5.84
C GLU A 17 -7.95 12.40 -4.89
N PHE A 18 -9.25 12.51 -5.17
CA PHE A 18 -10.28 11.83 -4.41
C PHE A 18 -10.46 10.44 -4.99
N LEU A 19 -10.76 9.49 -4.12
CA LEU A 19 -11.25 8.19 -4.55
C LEU A 19 -12.49 8.38 -5.43
N LYS A 20 -12.56 7.65 -6.55
CA LYS A 20 -13.72 7.66 -7.45
C LYS A 20 -14.96 6.99 -6.81
N VAL A 21 -14.76 6.30 -5.69
CA VAL A 21 -15.76 5.58 -4.90
C VAL A 21 -15.88 6.19 -3.51
N ALA A 22 -16.91 5.80 -2.76
CA ALA A 22 -17.04 6.23 -1.37
C ALA A 22 -15.87 5.67 -0.53
N PRO A 23 -15.33 6.43 0.44
CA PRO A 23 -14.29 5.94 1.37
C PRO A 23 -14.63 4.59 2.02
N SER A 24 -15.90 4.38 2.39
CA SER A 24 -16.36 3.11 2.98
C SER A 24 -16.31 1.93 2.00
N GLU A 25 -16.59 2.18 0.72
CA GLU A 25 -16.55 1.16 -0.34
C GLU A 25 -15.10 0.76 -0.65
N PHE A 26 -14.20 1.75 -0.71
CA PHE A 26 -12.76 1.51 -0.83
C PHE A 26 -12.24 0.68 0.35
N VAL A 27 -12.55 1.08 1.59
CA VAL A 27 -12.11 0.36 2.79
C VAL A 27 -12.66 -1.07 2.82
N GLY A 28 -13.92 -1.29 2.42
CA GLY A 28 -14.48 -2.63 2.28
C GLY A 28 -13.68 -3.48 1.28
N THR A 29 -13.47 -2.94 0.08
CA THR A 29 -12.71 -3.62 -0.99
C THR A 29 -11.29 -3.96 -0.54
N VAL A 30 -10.60 -3.02 0.11
CA VAL A 30 -9.23 -3.25 0.58
C VAL A 30 -9.18 -4.34 1.65
N LYS A 31 -10.16 -4.39 2.56
CA LYS A 31 -10.25 -5.47 3.56
C LYS A 31 -10.44 -6.84 2.91
N ASP A 32 -11.33 -6.93 1.92
CA ASP A 32 -11.56 -8.18 1.18
C ASP A 32 -10.26 -8.63 0.48
N VAL A 33 -9.50 -7.70 -0.11
CA VAL A 33 -8.20 -8.02 -0.73
C VAL A 33 -7.19 -8.48 0.31
N VAL A 34 -7.08 -7.81 1.45
CA VAL A 34 -6.16 -8.21 2.54
C VAL A 34 -6.50 -9.61 3.04
N GLU A 35 -7.77 -9.95 3.20
CA GLU A 35 -8.21 -11.31 3.57
C GLU A 35 -7.74 -12.35 2.53
N ILE A 36 -7.92 -12.05 1.23
CA ILE A 36 -7.42 -12.93 0.15
C ILE A 36 -5.90 -13.06 0.20
N LEU A 37 -5.15 -11.99 0.46
CA LEU A 37 -3.68 -12.06 0.57
C LEU A 37 -3.26 -12.96 1.75
N GLN A 38 -3.97 -12.89 2.88
CA GLN A 38 -3.71 -13.76 4.04
C GLN A 38 -3.99 -15.23 3.69
N ASP A 39 -5.07 -15.53 2.96
CA ASP A 39 -5.37 -16.88 2.47
C ASP A 39 -4.26 -17.41 1.55
N VAL A 40 -3.79 -16.58 0.61
CA VAL A 40 -2.69 -16.96 -0.30
C VAL A 40 -1.40 -17.20 0.48
N THR A 41 -1.05 -16.36 1.46
CA THR A 41 0.10 -16.56 2.35
C THR A 41 -0.02 -17.88 3.12
N SER A 42 -1.22 -18.25 3.59
CA SER A 42 -1.46 -19.53 4.25
C SER A 42 -1.21 -20.72 3.31
N ILE A 43 -1.70 -20.63 2.07
CA ILE A 43 -1.47 -21.65 1.04
C ILE A 43 0.03 -21.77 0.73
N LEU A 44 0.73 -20.65 0.56
CA LEU A 44 2.17 -20.63 0.27
C LEU A 44 3.01 -21.26 1.40
N ASN A 45 2.62 -21.04 2.65
CA ASN A 45 3.30 -21.62 3.80
C ASN A 45 3.29 -23.16 3.81
N GLU A 46 2.29 -23.82 3.21
CA GLU A 46 2.31 -25.29 3.05
C GLU A 46 3.45 -25.78 2.13
N PHE A 47 3.86 -24.96 1.15
CA PHE A 47 4.93 -25.30 0.20
C PHE A 47 6.33 -24.96 0.72
N GLY A 48 6.44 -24.08 1.72
CA GLY A 48 7.72 -23.66 2.32
C GLY A 48 8.27 -24.62 3.37
N GLY A 49 7.48 -25.62 3.79
CA GLY A 49 7.83 -26.57 4.85
C GLY A 49 8.92 -27.59 4.48
N SER A 50 9.48 -28.22 5.51
CA SER A 50 10.56 -29.23 5.41
C SER A 50 10.23 -30.47 4.57
N GLY A 51 8.98 -30.63 4.13
CA GLY A 51 8.53 -31.74 3.29
C GLY A 51 8.99 -31.68 1.84
N PHE A 52 9.41 -30.52 1.32
CA PHE A 52 9.73 -30.35 -0.11
C PHE A 52 11.23 -30.33 -0.44
N GLY A 53 12.13 -30.30 0.55
CA GLY A 53 13.57 -30.57 0.40
C GLY A 53 14.41 -29.63 -0.51
N ASP A 54 13.78 -28.74 -1.28
CA ASP A 54 14.44 -27.80 -2.17
C ASP A 54 14.52 -26.41 -1.53
N SER A 55 15.73 -25.99 -1.17
CA SER A 55 15.98 -24.68 -0.56
C SER A 55 15.67 -23.51 -1.51
N ARG A 56 15.70 -23.72 -2.83
CA ARG A 56 15.32 -22.70 -3.82
C ARG A 56 13.81 -22.51 -3.84
N LEU A 57 13.05 -23.59 -3.68
CA LEU A 57 11.59 -23.50 -3.52
C LEU A 57 11.23 -22.79 -2.21
N SER A 58 11.84 -23.18 -1.09
CA SER A 58 11.60 -22.55 0.21
C SER A 58 11.94 -21.06 0.19
N ASN A 59 13.06 -20.65 -0.45
CA ASN A 59 13.40 -19.24 -0.60
C ASN A 59 12.39 -18.49 -1.49
N ALA A 60 12.02 -19.05 -2.65
CA ALA A 60 11.06 -18.40 -3.53
C ALA A 60 9.67 -18.24 -2.90
N VAL A 61 9.24 -19.23 -2.10
CA VAL A 61 8.01 -19.15 -1.30
C VAL A 61 8.13 -18.05 -0.24
N SER A 62 9.25 -18.00 0.48
CA SER A 62 9.51 -16.95 1.48
C SER A 62 9.49 -15.55 0.86
N ASP A 63 10.15 -15.37 -0.30
CA ASP A 63 10.17 -14.10 -1.03
C ASP A 63 8.75 -13.67 -1.45
N CYS A 64 7.91 -14.62 -1.88
CA CYS A 64 6.52 -14.34 -2.22
C CYS A 64 5.72 -13.92 -0.99
N ILE A 65 5.88 -14.60 0.14
CA ILE A 65 5.19 -14.29 1.38
C ILE A 65 5.58 -12.90 1.88
N GLU A 66 6.88 -12.55 1.89
CA GLU A 66 7.33 -11.20 2.26
C GLU A 66 6.71 -10.13 1.37
N MET A 67 6.61 -10.38 0.06
CA MET A 67 5.98 -9.44 -0.88
C MET A 67 4.47 -9.28 -0.63
N LEU A 68 3.77 -10.36 -0.27
CA LEU A 68 2.34 -10.32 0.07
C LEU A 68 2.09 -9.57 1.38
N ASP A 69 2.94 -9.77 2.38
CA ASP A 69 2.88 -9.06 3.66
C ASP A 69 3.10 -7.55 3.47
N LEU A 70 4.13 -7.16 2.70
CA LEU A 70 4.36 -5.75 2.33
C LEU A 70 3.16 -5.14 1.59
N SER A 71 2.51 -5.92 0.72
CA SER A 71 1.31 -5.48 0.00
C SER A 71 0.13 -5.27 0.95
N SER A 72 -0.06 -6.18 1.92
CA SER A 72 -1.10 -6.07 2.96
C SER A 72 -0.89 -4.85 3.86
N ASP A 73 0.36 -4.54 4.23
CA ASP A 73 0.69 -3.36 5.03
C ASP A 73 0.42 -2.06 4.26
N ALA A 74 0.81 -1.99 2.99
CA ALA A 74 0.54 -0.83 2.13
C ALA A 74 -0.97 -0.58 1.95
N LEU A 75 -1.74 -1.65 1.79
CA LEU A 75 -3.20 -1.61 1.72
C LEU A 75 -3.83 -1.13 3.03
N THR A 76 -3.36 -1.65 4.16
CA THR A 76 -3.81 -1.22 5.49
C THR A 76 -3.52 0.27 5.73
N TRP A 77 -2.33 0.74 5.35
CA TRP A 77 -2.00 2.16 5.43
C TRP A 77 -2.89 3.02 4.52
N SER A 78 -3.28 2.51 3.35
CA SER A 78 -4.22 3.19 2.45
C SER A 78 -5.61 3.36 3.09
N VAL A 79 -6.06 2.38 3.90
CA VAL A 79 -7.28 2.49 4.71
C VAL A 79 -7.13 3.57 5.78
N ASP A 80 -6.03 3.57 6.53
CA ASP A 80 -5.80 4.57 7.59
C ASP A 80 -5.77 5.99 7.03
N ALA A 81 -5.13 6.19 5.87
CA ALA A 81 -5.10 7.46 5.16
C ALA A 81 -6.50 7.90 4.68
N THR A 82 -7.34 6.94 4.30
CA THR A 82 -8.73 7.18 3.88
C THR A 82 -9.64 7.55 5.06
N GLN A 83 -9.41 6.94 6.23
CA GLN A 83 -10.25 7.12 7.42
C GLN A 83 -9.79 8.29 8.32
N THR A 84 -8.52 8.69 8.24
CA THR A 84 -7.95 9.79 9.02
C THR A 84 -7.54 10.94 8.10
N PRO A 85 -8.49 11.80 7.66
CA PRO A 85 -8.20 12.92 6.76
C PRO A 85 -7.45 14.08 7.45
N LYS A 86 -6.64 13.81 8.47
CA LYS A 86 -5.92 14.83 9.25
C LYS A 86 -4.69 15.32 8.48
N GLY A 87 -4.97 16.04 7.39
CA GLY A 87 -4.19 17.19 6.95
C GLY A 87 -2.75 16.92 6.49
N THR A 88 -2.51 15.97 5.59
CA THR A 88 -1.43 16.12 4.61
C THR A 88 -1.84 15.48 3.28
N ASN A 89 -2.05 16.32 2.28
CA ASN A 89 -2.23 15.92 0.87
C ASN A 89 -0.96 15.25 0.28
N THR A 90 -0.05 14.77 1.12
CA THR A 90 1.27 14.22 0.75
C THR A 90 1.30 12.70 0.80
N VAL A 91 0.36 12.04 1.48
CA VAL A 91 0.41 10.57 1.69
C VAL A 91 -0.11 9.77 0.49
N LEU A 92 -1.20 10.21 -0.16
CA LEU A 92 -1.64 9.60 -1.42
C LEU A 92 -0.59 9.82 -2.52
N SER A 93 0.06 10.99 -2.51
CA SER A 93 1.16 11.32 -3.42
C SER A 93 2.40 10.45 -3.21
N LEU A 94 2.63 9.89 -2.00
CA LEU A 94 3.79 9.03 -1.73
C LEU A 94 3.60 7.63 -2.34
N LEU A 95 2.39 7.08 -2.26
CA LEU A 95 2.03 5.77 -2.83
C LEU A 95 2.03 5.77 -4.37
N ILE A 96 1.77 6.92 -5.00
CA ILE A 96 1.78 7.05 -6.48
C ILE A 96 3.19 7.38 -7.00
N THR A 97 4.06 7.98 -6.18
CA THR A 97 5.39 8.48 -6.63
C THR A 97 6.58 7.60 -6.30
N THR A 98 6.44 6.54 -5.49
CA THR A 98 7.52 5.57 -5.30
C THR A 98 7.42 4.48 -6.37
N PRO A 99 8.24 4.53 -7.44
CA PRO A 99 8.46 3.33 -8.23
C PRO A 99 9.18 2.31 -7.34
N PHE A 100 8.75 1.06 -7.45
CA PHE A 100 9.54 -0.10 -7.02
C PHE A 100 10.91 -0.09 -7.70
#